data_AF-A0A6V7K499-F1
#
_entry.id   AF-A0A6V7K499-F1
#
_cell.length_a   1.000
_cell.length_b   1.000
_cell.length_c   1.000
_cell.angle_alpha   90.00
_cell.angle_beta   90.00
_cell.angle_gamma   90.00
#
_symmetry.space_group_name_H-M   'P 1'
#
loop_
_entity.id
_entity.type
_entity.pdbx_description
1 polymer ?
#
loop_
_entity_poly.entity_id
_entity_poly.type
_entity_poly.pdbx_seq_one_letter_code
_entity_poly.pdbx_strand_id
1 'polypeptide(L)'
;GWTRIIIEKPFGRDAPTSERLSNHLAGLFSEEQIYRIDHYLGKEMVQNLMTLRFGNRIFNPTWNRDNIASVQITFKEPFGTQGRGGYFDEFGIIRDVMQNHLLQIMSLVAMEKPASCCPNDIRNEKVKVLKCIKPLELEDVVLGQYVGDPDSEDPEARLGYLDDPTVPANSSTPTYAMAVLKINNERWDGVPFILKCGKALNERKAEVRVQYLDVPGDIFDGKTKRNELVI
;
A
#
# COMPACT_ATOMS: atom_id res chain seq x y z
N GLY A 1 -13.31 20.53 28.58
CA GLY A 1 -13.47 19.25 27.86
C GLY A 1 -12.54 19.23 26.66
N TRP A 2 -12.62 18.20 25.81
CA TRP A 2 -11.89 18.12 24.54
C TRP A 2 -12.87 18.01 23.37
N THR A 3 -12.45 18.43 22.18
CA THR A 3 -13.19 18.27 20.93
C THR A 3 -12.28 17.58 19.93
N ARG A 4 -12.75 16.50 19.33
CA ARG A 4 -12.04 15.73 18.29
C ARG A 4 -13.00 15.41 17.16
N ILE A 5 -12.50 15.43 15.94
CA ILE A 5 -13.26 15.08 14.73
C ILE A 5 -12.64 13.86 14.06
N ILE A 6 -13.49 12.98 13.53
CA ILE A 6 -13.10 11.80 12.78
C ILE A 6 -13.54 12.02 11.33
N ILE A 7 -12.62 11.83 10.38
CA ILE A 7 -12.86 12.10 8.96
C ILE A 7 -12.49 10.86 8.15
N GLU A 8 -13.39 10.43 7.26
CA GLU A 8 -13.20 9.31 6.34
C GLU A 8 -12.70 9.78 4.96
N LYS A 9 -12.10 8.85 4.22
CA LYS A 9 -11.68 9.09 2.82
C LYS A 9 -12.91 9.36 1.93
N PRO A 10 -12.78 10.13 0.82
CA PRO A 10 -11.54 10.63 0.21
C PRO A 10 -11.02 11.94 0.81
N PHE A 11 -9.70 12.03 1.03
CA PHE A 11 -9.02 13.24 1.47
C PHE A 11 -8.53 14.08 0.26
N GLY A 12 -9.45 14.39 -0.66
CA GLY A 12 -9.10 14.94 -1.98
C GLY A 12 -8.82 13.84 -3.02
N ARG A 13 -8.44 14.25 -4.24
CA ARG A 13 -8.16 13.38 -5.40
C ARG A 13 -6.72 13.49 -5.92
N ASP A 14 -5.99 14.47 -5.45
CA ASP A 14 -4.61 14.80 -5.81
C ASP A 14 -3.99 15.69 -4.73
N ALA A 15 -2.70 16.03 -4.87
CA ALA A 15 -2.01 16.89 -3.91
C ALA A 15 -2.70 18.27 -3.75
N PRO A 16 -3.04 19.02 -4.82
CA PRO A 16 -3.72 20.32 -4.66
C PRO A 16 -5.06 20.25 -3.94
N THR A 17 -5.92 19.28 -4.25
CA THR A 17 -7.24 19.13 -3.61
C THR A 17 -7.11 18.68 -2.15
N SER A 18 -6.17 17.78 -1.86
CA SER A 18 -5.85 17.34 -0.49
C SER A 18 -5.29 18.48 0.36
N GLU A 19 -4.42 19.32 -0.22
CA GLU A 19 -3.86 20.49 0.45
C GLU A 19 -4.94 21.52 0.77
N ARG A 20 -5.84 21.82 -0.17
CA ARG A 20 -6.99 22.71 0.09
C ARG A 20 -7.86 22.20 1.25
N LEU A 21 -8.20 20.91 1.26
CA LEU A 21 -8.94 20.28 2.35
C LEU A 21 -8.17 20.40 3.68
N SER A 22 -6.88 20.11 3.67
CA SER A 22 -6.03 20.14 4.86
C SER A 22 -5.90 21.55 5.44
N ASN A 23 -5.70 22.55 4.59
CA ASN A 23 -5.59 23.95 5.00
C ASN A 23 -6.93 24.47 5.57
N HIS A 24 -8.05 24.08 4.96
CA HIS A 24 -9.37 24.42 5.49
C HIS A 24 -9.58 23.83 6.90
N LEU A 25 -9.28 22.55 7.09
CA LEU A 25 -9.41 21.89 8.40
C LEU A 25 -8.46 22.48 9.45
N ALA A 26 -7.21 22.77 9.06
CA ALA A 26 -6.21 23.37 9.95
C ALA A 26 -6.56 24.80 10.38
N GLY A 27 -7.38 25.52 9.60
CA GLY A 27 -7.95 26.81 10.00
C GLY A 27 -9.04 26.72 11.08
N LEU A 28 -9.57 25.52 11.34
CA LEU A 28 -10.69 25.27 12.25
C LEU A 28 -10.31 24.41 13.46
N PHE A 29 -9.36 23.49 13.30
CA PHE A 29 -8.97 22.49 14.29
C PHE A 29 -7.45 22.37 14.36
N SER A 30 -6.91 22.16 15.56
CA SER A 30 -5.50 21.77 15.71
C SER A 30 -5.29 20.32 15.29
N GLU A 31 -4.06 19.95 14.91
CA GLU A 31 -3.76 18.61 14.40
C GLU A 31 -4.05 17.49 15.44
N GLU A 32 -4.00 17.79 16.74
CA GLU A 32 -4.35 16.83 17.81
C GLU A 32 -5.86 16.53 17.91
N GLN A 33 -6.67 17.38 17.27
CA GLN A 33 -8.14 17.24 17.21
C GLN A 33 -8.60 16.49 15.97
N ILE A 34 -7.73 16.28 14.98
CA ILE A 34 -8.11 15.71 13.68
C ILE A 34 -7.67 14.25 13.57
N TYR A 35 -8.63 13.34 13.44
CA TYR A 35 -8.39 11.91 13.27
C TYR A 35 -8.84 11.48 11.87
N ARG A 36 -7.88 11.41 10.94
CA ARG A 36 -8.10 10.95 9.56
C ARG A 36 -8.04 9.43 9.53
N ILE A 37 -9.12 8.78 9.11
CA ILE A 37 -9.21 7.32 9.12
C ILE A 37 -8.52 6.74 7.89
N ASP A 38 -7.60 5.83 8.16
CA ASP A 38 -7.26 4.72 7.28
C ASP A 38 -7.52 3.43 8.07
N HIS A 39 -8.61 2.75 7.74
CA HIS A 39 -9.05 1.59 8.51
C HIS A 39 -8.07 0.41 8.47
N TYR A 40 -7.11 0.37 7.53
CA TYR A 40 -6.06 -0.65 7.52
C TYR A 40 -5.12 -0.52 8.72
N LEU A 41 -4.93 0.69 9.26
CA LEU A 41 -4.15 0.90 10.49
C LEU A 41 -4.82 0.31 11.74
N GLY A 42 -6.12 -0.01 11.66
CA GLY A 42 -6.85 -0.71 12.72
C GLY A 42 -6.74 -2.23 12.67
N LYS A 43 -6.13 -2.81 11.62
CA LYS A 43 -5.99 -4.25 11.47
C LYS A 43 -4.85 -4.78 12.35
N GLU A 44 -5.11 -5.88 13.05
CA GLU A 44 -4.18 -6.51 13.99
C GLU A 44 -2.80 -6.77 13.38
N MET A 45 -2.74 -7.40 12.19
CA MET A 45 -1.47 -7.70 11.53
C MET A 45 -0.69 -6.46 11.09
N VAL A 46 -1.38 -5.36 10.76
CA VAL A 46 -0.74 -4.08 10.42
C VAL A 46 -0.14 -3.43 11.67
N GLN A 47 -0.84 -3.49 12.80
CA GLN A 47 -0.31 -3.01 14.09
C GLN A 47 0.89 -3.84 14.55
N ASN A 48 0.86 -5.15 14.29
CA ASN A 48 1.93 -6.08 14.68
C ASN A 48 3.26 -5.83 13.94
N LEU A 49 3.28 -5.11 12.80
CA LEU A 49 4.53 -4.74 12.10
C LEU A 49 5.53 -4.02 13.01
N MET A 50 5.03 -3.14 13.89
CA MET A 50 5.88 -2.41 14.84
C MET A 50 6.51 -3.35 15.87
N THR A 51 5.71 -4.26 16.44
CA THR A 51 6.16 -5.25 17.42
C THR A 51 7.14 -6.24 16.78
N LEU A 52 6.84 -6.71 15.58
CA LEU A 52 7.70 -7.61 14.82
C LEU A 52 9.08 -6.98 14.62
N ARG A 53 9.13 -5.75 14.07
CA ARG A 53 10.39 -5.08 13.75
C ARG A 53 11.18 -4.68 14.98
N PHE A 54 10.56 -3.97 15.92
CA PHE A 54 11.29 -3.30 16.99
C PHE A 54 11.29 -4.04 18.33
N GLY A 55 10.45 -5.07 18.48
CA GLY A 55 10.40 -5.95 19.66
C GLY A 55 11.28 -7.19 19.55
N ASN A 56 11.81 -7.52 18.36
CA ASN A 56 12.55 -8.77 18.13
C ASN A 56 13.99 -8.51 17.67
N ARG A 57 14.96 -9.00 18.46
CA ARG A 57 16.39 -8.84 18.15
C ARG A 57 16.80 -9.51 16.84
N ILE A 58 16.13 -10.60 16.46
CA ILE A 58 16.46 -11.37 15.25
C ILE A 58 16.22 -10.58 13.95
N PHE A 59 15.20 -9.72 13.91
CA PHE A 59 14.85 -8.99 12.69
C PHE A 59 15.68 -7.71 12.52
N ASN A 60 15.99 -7.01 13.61
CA ASN A 60 16.72 -5.73 13.59
C ASN A 60 17.99 -5.69 12.70
N PRO A 61 18.95 -6.64 12.80
CA PRO A 61 20.17 -6.59 11.98
C PRO A 61 19.93 -6.94 10.51
N THR A 62 18.83 -7.62 10.20
CA THR A 62 18.51 -8.10 8.83
C THR A 62 17.53 -7.18 8.09
N TRP A 63 17.02 -6.13 8.73
CA TRP A 63 15.98 -5.27 8.16
C TRP A 63 16.56 -4.09 7.36
N ASN A 64 17.38 -4.39 6.35
CA ASN A 64 18.09 -3.39 5.54
C ASN A 64 18.46 -3.96 4.16
N ARG A 65 18.97 -3.08 3.29
CA ARG A 65 19.47 -3.38 1.94
C ARG A 65 20.54 -4.46 1.84
N ASP A 66 21.32 -4.71 2.91
CA ASP A 66 22.38 -5.72 2.90
C ASP A 66 21.83 -7.15 3.00
N ASN A 67 20.55 -7.28 3.36
CA ASN A 67 19.89 -8.55 3.59
C ASN A 67 18.59 -8.71 2.80
N ILE A 68 17.88 -7.62 2.50
CA ILE A 68 16.58 -7.63 1.82
C ILE A 68 16.78 -7.35 0.32
N ALA A 69 16.33 -8.29 -0.50
CA ALA A 69 16.33 -8.18 -1.95
C ALA A 69 15.14 -7.37 -2.47
N SER A 70 13.96 -7.54 -1.87
CA SER A 70 12.75 -6.78 -2.22
C SER A 70 11.69 -6.83 -1.13
N VAL A 71 10.79 -5.85 -1.15
CA VAL A 71 9.57 -5.83 -0.33
C VAL A 71 8.37 -5.80 -1.26
N GLN A 72 7.40 -6.67 -1.03
CA GLN A 72 6.16 -6.74 -1.80
C GLN A 72 4.96 -6.52 -0.87
N ILE A 73 4.05 -5.63 -1.23
CA ILE A 73 2.84 -5.34 -0.46
C ILE A 73 1.66 -5.54 -1.40
N THR A 74 0.84 -6.53 -1.09
CA THR A 74 -0.20 -7.04 -2.00
C THR A 74 -1.58 -6.86 -1.39
N PHE A 75 -2.50 -6.35 -2.18
CA PHE A 75 -3.94 -6.35 -1.89
C PHE A 75 -4.69 -6.95 -3.07
N LYS A 76 -5.56 -7.92 -2.80
CA LYS A 76 -6.32 -8.63 -3.83
C LYS A 76 -7.74 -8.79 -3.34
N GLU A 77 -8.68 -8.47 -4.22
CA GLU A 77 -10.09 -8.78 -4.05
C GLU A 77 -10.53 -9.71 -5.17
N PRO A 78 -11.24 -10.80 -4.85
CA PRO A 78 -11.68 -11.77 -5.85
C PRO A 78 -12.93 -11.34 -6.60
N PHE A 79 -13.54 -10.23 -6.20
CA PHE A 79 -14.73 -9.66 -6.82
C PHE A 79 -14.37 -8.37 -7.56
N GLY A 80 -15.15 -8.05 -8.61
CA GLY A 80 -15.05 -6.81 -9.38
C GLY A 80 -15.62 -5.60 -8.65
N THR A 81 -16.28 -4.69 -9.38
CA THR A 81 -16.89 -3.48 -8.81
C THR A 81 -18.33 -3.67 -8.35
N GLN A 82 -18.95 -4.82 -8.60
CA GLN A 82 -20.26 -5.22 -8.07
C GLN A 82 -21.34 -4.14 -8.26
N GLY A 83 -21.46 -3.60 -9.48
CA GLY A 83 -22.44 -2.55 -9.82
C GLY A 83 -22.13 -1.16 -9.26
N ARG A 84 -20.96 -0.97 -8.65
CA ARG A 84 -20.46 0.34 -8.18
C ARG A 84 -19.36 0.90 -9.08
N GLY A 85 -19.28 0.42 -10.32
CA GLY A 85 -18.23 0.78 -11.27
C GLY A 85 -18.15 2.28 -11.54
N GLY A 86 -19.29 2.96 -11.68
CA GLY A 86 -19.34 4.41 -11.93
C GLY A 86 -18.75 5.26 -10.81
N TYR A 87 -18.96 4.88 -9.55
CA TYR A 87 -18.29 5.55 -8.43
C TYR A 87 -16.78 5.26 -8.42
N PHE A 88 -16.40 4.01 -8.67
CA PHE A 88 -14.99 3.61 -8.73
C PHE A 88 -14.25 4.31 -9.88
N ASP A 89 -14.94 4.58 -11.00
CA ASP A 89 -14.39 5.20 -12.21
C ASP A 89 -13.79 6.59 -11.94
N GLU A 90 -14.36 7.34 -11.00
CA GLU A 90 -13.83 8.65 -10.63
C GLU A 90 -12.48 8.59 -9.90
N PHE A 91 -12.12 7.45 -9.30
CA PHE A 91 -10.96 7.35 -8.42
C PHE A 91 -9.90 6.37 -8.94
N GLY A 92 -10.33 5.18 -9.37
CA GLY A 92 -9.47 4.07 -9.76
C GLY A 92 -8.71 3.43 -8.59
N ILE A 93 -8.07 2.28 -8.87
CA ILE A 93 -7.45 1.45 -7.83
C ILE A 93 -6.33 2.15 -7.06
N ILE A 94 -5.62 3.09 -7.71
CA ILE A 94 -4.52 3.83 -7.09
C ILE A 94 -5.03 4.70 -5.93
N ARG A 95 -6.12 5.44 -6.14
CA ARG A 95 -6.71 6.30 -5.10
C ARG A 95 -7.54 5.50 -4.09
N ASP A 96 -8.19 4.43 -4.56
CA ASP A 96 -9.03 3.60 -3.70
C ASP A 96 -8.18 2.87 -2.64
N VAL A 97 -7.04 2.28 -3.04
CA VAL A 97 -6.25 1.35 -2.20
C VAL A 97 -4.76 1.68 -2.11
N MET A 98 -4.10 2.01 -3.23
CA MET A 98 -2.62 2.11 -3.24
C MET A 98 -2.11 3.31 -2.43
N GLN A 99 -2.70 4.50 -2.66
CA GLN A 99 -2.27 5.77 -2.08
C GLN A 99 -2.51 5.84 -0.56
N ASN A 100 -3.50 5.11 -0.06
CA ASN A 100 -3.84 5.05 1.36
C ASN A 100 -3.29 3.76 2.00
N HIS A 101 -3.99 2.64 1.90
CA HIS A 101 -3.76 1.41 2.63
C HIS A 101 -2.35 0.85 2.39
N LEU A 102 -1.94 0.70 1.12
CA LEU A 102 -0.61 0.13 0.82
C LEU A 102 0.52 1.07 1.21
N LEU A 103 0.35 2.38 0.98
CA LEU A 103 1.36 3.37 1.34
C LEU A 103 1.53 3.49 2.87
N GLN A 104 0.44 3.36 3.63
CA GLN A 104 0.47 3.31 5.09
C GLN A 104 1.23 2.07 5.58
N ILE A 105 0.93 0.88 5.05
CA ILE A 105 1.65 -0.35 5.38
C ILE A 105 3.12 -0.23 5.01
N MET A 106 3.43 0.27 3.81
CA MET A 106 4.80 0.50 3.36
C MET A 106 5.57 1.39 4.33
N SER A 107 4.96 2.49 4.78
CA SER A 107 5.62 3.40 5.73
C SER A 107 5.95 2.72 7.06
N LEU A 108 5.13 1.78 7.54
CA LEU A 108 5.41 1.00 8.76
C LEU A 108 6.49 -0.05 8.54
N VAL A 109 6.56 -0.64 7.35
CA VAL A 109 7.63 -1.58 6.96
C VAL A 109 8.98 -0.87 6.83
N ALA A 110 8.98 0.35 6.31
CA ALA A 110 10.19 1.06 5.92
C ALA A 110 10.73 2.07 6.95
N MET A 111 9.89 2.61 7.85
CA MET A 111 10.29 3.61 8.85
C MET A 111 11.50 3.18 9.70
N GLU A 112 12.30 4.14 10.16
CA GLU A 112 13.31 3.86 11.19
C GLU A 112 12.66 3.53 12.53
N LYS A 113 13.47 3.04 13.48
CA LYS A 113 13.00 2.86 14.86
C LYS A 113 12.69 4.24 15.46
N PRO A 114 11.44 4.49 15.90
CA PRO A 114 11.09 5.77 16.50
C PRO A 114 11.74 5.92 17.87
N ALA A 115 11.87 7.16 18.34
CA ALA A 115 12.42 7.46 19.67
C ALA A 115 11.60 6.82 20.80
N SER A 116 10.28 6.72 20.62
CA SER A 116 9.36 6.08 21.56
C SER A 116 8.10 5.58 20.85
N CYS A 117 7.18 4.96 21.60
CA CYS A 117 5.84 4.61 21.11
C CYS A 117 4.86 5.81 21.14
N CYS A 118 5.32 7.03 21.44
CA CYS A 118 4.51 8.23 21.33
C CYS A 118 3.99 8.38 19.89
N PRO A 119 2.70 8.70 19.68
CA PRO A 119 2.12 8.80 18.33
C PRO A 119 2.89 9.72 17.38
N ASN A 120 3.40 10.85 17.88
CA ASN A 120 4.15 11.81 17.05
C ASN A 120 5.52 11.28 16.64
N ASP A 121 6.23 10.55 17.51
CA ASP A 121 7.53 9.95 17.15
C ASP A 121 7.37 8.90 16.05
N ILE A 122 6.31 8.08 16.13
CA ILE A 122 5.96 7.11 15.08
C ILE A 122 5.61 7.83 13.78
N ARG A 123 4.75 8.87 13.84
CA ARG A 123 4.36 9.66 12.67
C ARG A 123 5.57 10.31 12.00
N ASN A 124 6.51 10.84 12.79
CA ASN A 124 7.72 11.48 12.27
C ASN A 124 8.54 10.51 11.42
N GLU A 125 8.74 9.27 11.87
CA GLU A 125 9.49 8.28 11.09
C GLU A 125 8.74 7.80 9.84
N LYS A 126 7.41 7.68 9.90
CA LYS A 126 6.59 7.41 8.71
C LYS A 126 6.71 8.52 7.67
N VAL A 127 6.59 9.78 8.09
CA VAL A 127 6.71 10.95 7.20
C VAL A 127 8.12 11.09 6.64
N LYS A 128 9.15 10.84 7.46
CA LYS A 128 10.56 10.87 7.05
C LYS A 128 10.81 9.92 5.88
N VAL A 129 10.29 8.69 5.94
CA VAL A 129 10.42 7.74 4.82
C VAL A 129 9.65 8.19 3.59
N LEU A 130 8.42 8.69 3.73
CA LEU A 130 7.66 9.19 2.58
C LEU A 130 8.39 10.32 1.84
N LYS A 131 9.11 11.19 2.57
CA LYS A 131 9.94 12.25 1.99
C LYS A 131 11.15 11.74 1.19
N CYS A 132 11.57 10.48 1.42
CA CYS A 132 12.68 9.86 0.68
C CYS A 132 12.22 9.20 -0.64
N ILE A 133 10.92 9.17 -0.92
CA ILE A 133 10.35 8.53 -2.10
C ILE A 133 10.18 9.57 -3.20
N LYS A 134 10.73 9.30 -4.38
CA LYS A 134 10.50 10.13 -5.56
C LYS A 134 9.10 9.85 -6.12
N PRO A 135 8.44 10.85 -6.74
CA PRO A 135 7.25 10.61 -7.54
C PRO A 135 7.48 9.49 -8.55
N LEU A 136 6.45 8.68 -8.79
CA LEU A 136 6.48 7.59 -9.76
C LEU A 136 6.39 8.14 -11.19
N GLU A 137 7.16 7.54 -12.09
CA GLU A 137 7.03 7.73 -13.53
C GLU A 137 6.24 6.56 -14.15
N LEU A 138 5.79 6.71 -15.40
CA LEU A 138 5.02 5.66 -16.09
C LEU A 138 5.78 4.34 -16.22
N GLU A 139 7.11 4.38 -16.33
CA GLU A 139 7.97 3.20 -16.41
C GLU A 139 8.04 2.38 -15.10
N ASP A 140 7.73 3.00 -13.96
CA ASP A 140 7.72 2.32 -12.66
C ASP A 140 6.36 1.62 -12.38
N VAL A 141 5.39 1.72 -13.31
CA VAL A 141 3.99 1.33 -13.09
C VAL A 141 3.46 0.40 -14.19
N VAL A 142 2.73 -0.63 -13.79
CA VAL A 142 1.89 -1.45 -14.67
C VAL A 142 0.44 -1.30 -14.25
N LEU A 143 -0.41 -0.96 -15.22
CA LEU A 143 -1.85 -0.81 -15.02
C LEU A 143 -2.60 -1.94 -15.74
N GLY A 144 -3.74 -2.33 -15.18
CA GLY A 144 -4.63 -3.31 -15.79
C GLY A 144 -6.09 -2.95 -15.56
N GLN A 145 -6.95 -3.45 -16.44
CA GLN A 145 -8.40 -3.38 -16.33
C GLN A 145 -8.96 -4.80 -16.59
N TYR A 146 -9.69 -5.35 -15.64
CA TYR A 146 -10.26 -6.71 -15.76
C TYR A 146 -11.31 -6.79 -16.86
N VAL A 147 -11.31 -7.93 -17.55
CA VAL A 147 -12.33 -8.34 -18.53
C VAL A 147 -13.02 -9.61 -18.01
N GLY A 148 -14.21 -9.92 -18.53
CA GLY A 148 -14.95 -11.10 -18.14
C GLY A 148 -14.21 -12.39 -18.51
N ASP A 149 -14.33 -13.41 -17.66
CA ASP A 149 -13.91 -14.78 -17.92
C ASP A 149 -15.11 -15.57 -18.48
N PRO A 150 -15.16 -15.84 -19.80
CA PRO A 150 -16.29 -16.53 -20.43
C PRO A 150 -16.52 -17.95 -19.89
N ASP A 151 -15.47 -18.59 -19.37
CA ASP A 151 -15.49 -19.98 -18.91
C ASP A 151 -15.80 -20.11 -17.41
N SER A 152 -15.89 -18.99 -16.68
CA SER A 152 -16.22 -18.98 -15.25
C SER A 152 -17.61 -19.57 -14.97
N GLU A 153 -17.74 -20.33 -13.88
CA GLU A 153 -19.05 -20.76 -13.36
C GLU A 153 -19.81 -19.65 -12.63
N ASP A 154 -19.10 -18.64 -12.12
CA ASP A 154 -19.68 -17.45 -11.49
C ASP A 154 -20.15 -16.45 -12.57
N PRO A 155 -21.47 -16.16 -12.68
CA PRO A 155 -22.01 -15.21 -13.64
C PRO A 155 -21.41 -13.81 -13.54
N GLU A 156 -21.04 -13.35 -12.33
CA GLU A 156 -20.44 -12.02 -12.14
C GLU A 156 -19.02 -11.96 -12.70
N ALA A 157 -18.26 -13.06 -12.58
CA ALA A 157 -16.91 -13.15 -13.13
C ALA A 157 -16.88 -13.22 -14.67
N ARG A 158 -18.01 -13.53 -15.32
CA ARG A 158 -18.15 -13.46 -16.79
C ARG A 158 -18.27 -12.03 -17.31
N LEU A 159 -18.45 -11.05 -16.43
CA LEU A 159 -18.58 -9.64 -16.77
C LEU A 159 -17.25 -8.91 -16.53
N GLY A 160 -16.82 -8.14 -17.53
CA GLY A 160 -15.69 -7.23 -17.43
C GLY A 160 -16.06 -5.88 -16.82
N TYR A 161 -15.07 -5.03 -16.58
CA TYR A 161 -15.30 -3.71 -15.97
C TYR A 161 -16.20 -2.81 -16.83
N LEU A 162 -16.05 -2.89 -18.16
CA LEU A 162 -16.84 -2.11 -19.12
C LEU A 162 -18.24 -2.69 -19.39
N ASP A 163 -18.54 -3.90 -18.87
CA ASP A 163 -19.88 -4.49 -18.93
C ASP A 163 -20.79 -3.94 -17.81
N ASP A 164 -20.22 -3.26 -16.80
CA ASP A 164 -20.98 -2.54 -15.79
C ASP A 164 -21.63 -1.29 -16.44
N PRO A 165 -22.98 -1.20 -16.51
CA PRO A 165 -23.67 -0.11 -17.20
C PRO A 165 -23.46 1.26 -16.55
N THR A 166 -22.92 1.30 -15.32
CA THR A 166 -22.57 2.54 -14.63
C THR A 166 -21.20 3.09 -15.03
N VAL A 167 -20.40 2.31 -15.78
CA VAL A 167 -19.06 2.69 -16.25
C VAL A 167 -19.15 3.25 -17.68
N PRO A 168 -18.48 4.37 -18.00
CA PRO A 168 -18.38 4.85 -19.37
C PRO A 168 -17.74 3.79 -20.29
N ALA A 169 -18.34 3.53 -21.45
CA ALA A 169 -17.88 2.49 -22.38
C ALA A 169 -16.43 2.68 -22.90
N ASN A 170 -15.88 3.90 -22.79
CA ASN A 170 -14.51 4.23 -23.15
C ASN A 170 -13.59 4.46 -21.94
N SER A 171 -13.99 4.01 -20.74
CA SER A 171 -13.20 4.18 -19.52
C SER A 171 -11.85 3.45 -19.62
N SER A 172 -10.79 4.17 -19.28
CA SER A 172 -9.44 3.63 -19.09
C SER A 172 -9.06 3.51 -17.61
N THR A 173 -10.06 3.49 -16.70
CA THR A 173 -9.79 3.47 -15.26
C THR A 173 -9.14 2.14 -14.87
N PRO A 174 -7.97 2.16 -14.20
CA PRO A 174 -7.29 0.94 -13.78
C PRO A 174 -8.02 0.28 -12.61
N THR A 175 -8.34 -1.00 -12.77
CA THR A 175 -8.84 -1.87 -11.70
C THR A 175 -7.75 -2.74 -11.10
N TYR A 176 -6.56 -2.74 -11.71
CA TYR A 176 -5.30 -3.29 -11.19
C TYR A 176 -4.16 -2.28 -11.35
N ALA A 177 -3.27 -2.22 -10.37
CA ALA A 177 -2.02 -1.48 -10.47
C ALA A 177 -0.89 -2.22 -9.73
N MET A 178 0.29 -2.24 -10.36
CA MET A 178 1.57 -2.54 -9.73
C MET A 178 2.45 -1.31 -9.86
N ALA A 179 3.07 -0.89 -8.76
CA ALA A 179 4.04 0.21 -8.75
C ALA A 179 5.31 -0.20 -8.01
N VAL A 180 6.47 0.24 -8.51
CA VAL A 180 7.77 0.03 -7.85
C VAL A 180 8.26 1.34 -7.26
N LEU A 181 8.22 1.45 -5.93
CA LEU A 181 8.75 2.60 -5.19
C LEU A 181 10.23 2.38 -4.88
N LYS A 182 11.00 3.47 -4.97
CA LYS A 182 12.42 3.55 -4.57
C LYS A 182 12.56 4.51 -3.39
N ILE A 183 13.01 4.01 -2.25
CA ILE A 183 13.20 4.80 -1.03
C ILE A 183 14.66 5.25 -0.96
N ASN A 184 14.92 6.54 -1.20
CA ASN A 184 16.28 7.09 -1.25
C ASN A 184 16.78 7.44 0.16
N ASN A 185 17.18 6.43 0.91
CA ASN A 185 17.88 6.58 2.18
C ASN A 185 18.88 5.43 2.39
N GLU A 186 19.72 5.53 3.42
CA GLU A 186 20.78 4.55 3.69
C GLU A 186 20.26 3.11 3.84
N ARG A 187 19.14 2.93 4.55
CA ARG A 187 18.58 1.59 4.84
C ARG A 187 18.06 0.87 3.60
N TRP A 188 17.45 1.61 2.66
CA TRP A 188 16.65 1.04 1.57
C TRP A 188 17.17 1.34 0.17
N ASP A 189 18.29 2.06 0.04
CA ASP A 189 18.88 2.35 -1.25
C ASP A 189 19.14 1.07 -2.07
N GLY A 190 18.62 1.06 -3.30
CA GLY A 190 18.64 -0.09 -4.20
C GLY A 190 17.56 -1.16 -3.97
N VAL A 191 16.79 -1.11 -2.88
CA VAL A 191 15.75 -2.12 -2.58
C VAL A 191 14.40 -1.70 -3.20
N PRO A 192 13.82 -2.49 -4.13
CA PRO A 192 12.51 -2.18 -4.69
C PRO A 192 11.38 -2.50 -3.71
N PHE A 193 10.47 -1.54 -3.54
CA PHE A 193 9.20 -1.71 -2.85
C PHE A 193 8.06 -1.85 -3.86
N ILE A 194 7.54 -3.06 -4.01
CA ILE A 194 6.55 -3.40 -5.05
C ILE A 194 5.16 -3.41 -4.41
N LEU A 195 4.33 -2.44 -4.78
CA LEU A 195 2.96 -2.31 -4.32
C LEU A 195 2.04 -2.88 -5.40
N LYS A 196 1.20 -3.85 -5.06
CA LYS A 196 0.25 -4.49 -5.97
C LYS A 196 -1.15 -4.42 -5.39
N CYS A 197 -2.09 -3.89 -6.15
CA CYS A 197 -3.50 -3.94 -5.77
C CYS A 197 -4.40 -4.18 -6.98
N GLY A 198 -5.46 -4.95 -6.79
CA GLY A 198 -6.51 -5.06 -7.81
C GLY A 198 -7.77 -5.76 -7.34
N LYS A 199 -8.80 -5.60 -8.16
CA LYS A 199 -10.12 -6.26 -8.08
C LYS A 199 -10.23 -7.35 -9.14
N ALA A 200 -11.19 -8.25 -8.97
CA ALA A 200 -11.42 -9.42 -9.83
C ALA A 200 -10.16 -10.29 -10.01
N LEU A 201 -9.46 -10.57 -8.90
CA LEU A 201 -8.27 -11.41 -8.87
C LEU A 201 -8.60 -12.83 -8.36
N ASN A 202 -7.62 -13.72 -8.36
CA ASN A 202 -7.85 -15.14 -8.04
C ASN A 202 -8.11 -15.44 -6.54
N GLU A 203 -7.98 -14.49 -5.63
CA GLU A 203 -8.17 -14.70 -4.18
C GLU A 203 -8.36 -13.37 -3.43
N ARG A 204 -8.85 -13.45 -2.19
CA ARG A 204 -8.83 -12.33 -1.23
C ARG A 204 -7.54 -12.37 -0.42
N LYS A 205 -6.68 -11.36 -0.54
CA LYS A 205 -5.41 -11.32 0.19
C LYS A 205 -4.96 -9.90 0.50
N ALA A 206 -4.47 -9.68 1.71
CA ALA A 206 -3.69 -8.50 2.08
C ALA A 206 -2.42 -9.02 2.76
N GLU A 207 -1.24 -8.73 2.21
CA GLU A 207 0.01 -9.40 2.60
C GLU A 207 1.20 -8.44 2.46
N VAL A 208 2.13 -8.51 3.41
CA VAL A 208 3.49 -8.00 3.28
C VAL A 208 4.46 -9.17 3.14
N ARG A 209 5.28 -9.16 2.09
CA ARG A 209 6.34 -10.14 1.85
C ARG A 209 7.69 -9.46 1.77
N VAL A 210 8.59 -9.85 2.65
CA VAL A 210 10.00 -9.41 2.63
C VAL A 210 10.83 -10.57 2.11
N GLN A 211 11.40 -10.42 0.91
CA GLN A 211 12.27 -11.41 0.31
C GLN A 211 13.72 -11.04 0.57
N TYR A 212 14.47 -11.96 1.16
CA TYR A 212 15.89 -11.79 1.48
C TYR A 212 16.80 -12.10 0.29
N LEU A 213 18.04 -11.63 0.35
CA LEU A 213 19.10 -11.98 -0.59
C LEU A 213 19.50 -13.44 -0.46
N ASP A 214 20.15 -13.97 -1.51
CA ASP A 214 20.76 -15.28 -1.48
C ASP A 214 21.93 -15.31 -0.48
N VAL A 215 22.16 -16.46 0.14
CA VAL A 215 23.30 -16.64 1.05
C VAL A 215 24.60 -16.60 0.25
N PRO A 216 25.58 -15.74 0.59
CA PRO A 216 26.86 -15.70 -0.10
C PRO A 216 27.69 -16.96 0.21
N GLY A 217 28.51 -17.40 -0.75
CA GLY A 217 29.38 -18.57 -0.57
C GLY A 217 28.59 -19.88 -0.56
N ASP A 218 27.72 -20.05 -1.56
CA ASP A 218 26.84 -21.21 -1.65
C ASP A 218 27.60 -22.55 -1.69
N ILE A 219 27.19 -23.47 -0.82
CA ILE A 219 27.72 -24.84 -0.69
C ILE A 219 26.70 -25.90 -1.12
N PHE A 220 25.54 -25.48 -1.64
CA PHE A 220 24.41 -26.34 -1.96
C PHE A 220 24.08 -26.39 -3.46
N ASP A 221 25.05 -26.09 -4.34
CA ASP A 221 24.92 -26.17 -5.81
C ASP A 221 23.75 -25.38 -6.41
N GLY A 222 23.44 -24.20 -5.87
CA GLY A 222 22.34 -23.34 -6.31
C GLY A 222 20.96 -23.86 -5.94
N LYS A 223 20.87 -24.89 -5.09
CA LYS A 223 19.59 -25.49 -4.69
C LYS A 223 18.86 -24.69 -3.62
N THR A 224 19.57 -23.85 -2.87
CA THR A 224 18.96 -22.95 -1.89
C THR A 224 18.03 -21.94 -2.56
N LYS A 225 17.09 -21.43 -1.78
CA LYS A 225 16.11 -20.43 -2.20
C LYS A 225 16.18 -19.26 -1.24
N ARG A 226 15.81 -18.09 -1.74
CA ARG A 226 15.70 -16.88 -0.92
C ARG A 226 14.71 -17.10 0.21
N ASN A 227 15.10 -16.67 1.40
CA ASN A 227 14.20 -16.66 2.54
C ASN A 227 13.12 -15.61 2.32
N GLU A 228 11.93 -15.87 2.85
CA GLU A 228 10.82 -14.92 2.81
C GLU A 228 10.15 -14.84 4.17
N LEU A 229 9.92 -13.62 4.65
CA LEU A 229 9.02 -13.35 5.76
C LEU A 229 7.69 -12.86 5.18
N VAL A 230 6.60 -13.49 5.58
CA VAL A 230 5.25 -13.18 5.12
C VAL A 230 4.38 -12.81 6.31
N ILE A 231 3.67 -11.68 6.20
CA ILE A 231 2.83 -11.09 7.25
C ILE A 231 1.45 -10.80 6.66
#